data_AF-A0A1H0M9G7-F1
#
_entry.id   AF-A0A1H0M9G7-F1
#
_cell.length_a   1.000
_cell.length_b   1.000
_cell.length_c   1.000
_cell.angle_alpha   90.00
_cell.angle_beta   90.00
_cell.angle_gamma   90.00
#
_symmetry.space_group_name_H-M   'P 1'
#
loop_
_entity.id
_entity.type
_entity.pdbx_description
1 polymer ?
#
loop_
_entity_poly.entity_id
_entity_poly.type
_entity_poly.pdbx_seq_one_letter_code
_entity_poly.pdbx_strand_id
1 'polypeptide(L)'
;MIIANRQGHTKASPGASDVLNEIIENEPLLKEVNRLLIEKGHKIVSCYPGDGIGGEEWNIGVAKANSSGAYLFFSIHFNSTRGAYGCEILTSSMDRTILPYANKILSNLQSLGFTNRGIKIRDDLAETVGIDFPTMIIEVCFIHEKDAEIYKRVGMNRVARAIANGIDNSISLTENNTKIEEEIKVENIVVFGNDIDKRGAEYLADKLQCATISKNTPYDFSRIKNVYCIGGKQGEFTGYCTKFISGASRYDTCQAVLNFIKTI
;
A
#
# COMPACT_ATOMS: atom_id res chain seq x y z
N MET A 1 1.96 -19.68 7.78
CA MET A 1 0.89 -20.55 8.36
C MET A 1 -0.45 -20.28 7.66
N ILE A 2 -1.48 -21.10 7.90
CA ILE A 2 -2.86 -20.78 7.50
C ILE A 2 -3.45 -19.88 8.60
N ILE A 3 -3.98 -18.72 8.21
CA ILE A 3 -4.57 -17.74 9.11
C ILE A 3 -6.00 -17.48 8.67
N ALA A 4 -6.94 -17.63 9.59
CA ALA A 4 -8.33 -17.25 9.39
C ALA A 4 -8.53 -15.81 9.87
N ASN A 5 -9.25 -14.98 9.12
CA ASN A 5 -9.58 -13.65 9.61
C ASN A 5 -10.84 -13.07 9.00
N ARG A 6 -11.33 -12.00 9.60
CA ARG A 6 -12.39 -11.18 9.05
C ARG A 6 -12.33 -9.75 9.57
N GLN A 7 -13.00 -8.86 8.87
CA GLN A 7 -13.36 -7.59 9.45
C GLN A 7 -14.51 -7.80 10.43
N GLY A 8 -14.52 -7.03 11.49
CA GLY A 8 -15.72 -6.82 12.28
C GLY A 8 -16.82 -6.24 11.41
N HIS A 9 -18.06 -6.58 11.75
CA HIS A 9 -19.26 -5.99 11.17
C HIS A 9 -19.48 -6.31 9.69
N THR A 10 -20.66 -5.93 9.18
CA THR A 10 -21.03 -6.00 7.75
C THR A 10 -21.71 -4.70 7.34
N LYS A 11 -21.97 -4.49 6.03
CA LYS A 11 -22.80 -3.35 5.61
C LYS A 11 -24.22 -3.37 6.20
N ALA A 12 -24.78 -4.54 6.45
CA ALA A 12 -26.07 -4.70 7.11
C ALA A 12 -26.02 -4.49 8.65
N SER A 13 -24.84 -4.62 9.27
CA SER A 13 -24.60 -4.32 10.69
C SER A 13 -23.27 -3.58 10.86
N PRO A 14 -23.21 -2.26 10.55
CA PRO A 14 -21.97 -1.53 10.23
C PRO A 14 -21.06 -1.19 11.42
N GLY A 15 -21.39 -1.66 12.63
CA GLY A 15 -20.63 -1.33 13.83
C GLY A 15 -20.74 0.14 14.21
N ALA A 16 -19.70 0.65 14.86
CA ALA A 16 -19.69 1.99 15.42
C ALA A 16 -19.32 3.08 14.38
N SER A 17 -19.88 4.28 14.53
CA SER A 17 -19.61 5.41 13.64
C SER A 17 -19.60 6.75 14.38
N ASP A 18 -18.49 7.48 14.25
CA ASP A 18 -18.26 8.83 14.78
C ASP A 18 -17.14 9.48 13.92
N VAL A 19 -16.07 10.03 14.49
CA VAL A 19 -14.91 10.60 13.76
C VAL A 19 -14.24 9.58 12.83
N LEU A 20 -14.20 8.31 13.25
CA LEU A 20 -13.95 7.15 12.40
C LEU A 20 -15.25 6.35 12.24
N ASN A 21 -15.38 5.65 11.11
CA ASN A 21 -16.46 4.73 10.86
C ASN A 21 -15.89 3.32 10.75
N GLU A 22 -16.28 2.44 11.67
CA GLU A 22 -15.65 1.14 11.88
C GLU A 22 -15.65 0.27 10.62
N ILE A 23 -16.80 0.11 9.96
CA ILE A 23 -16.88 -0.71 8.74
C ILE A 23 -16.06 -0.11 7.58
N ILE A 24 -15.99 1.23 7.47
CA ILE A 24 -15.21 1.92 6.44
C ILE A 24 -13.71 1.76 6.67
N GLU A 25 -13.26 1.78 7.93
CA GLU A 25 -11.83 1.65 8.26
C GLU A 25 -11.36 0.20 8.26
N ASN A 26 -12.22 -0.75 8.65
CA ASN A 26 -11.88 -2.16 8.75
C ASN A 26 -11.49 -2.79 7.41
N GLU A 27 -12.27 -2.57 6.35
CA GLU A 27 -12.07 -3.21 5.05
C GLU A 27 -10.68 -2.93 4.45
N PRO A 28 -10.26 -1.66 4.25
CA PRO A 28 -8.95 -1.36 3.69
C PRO A 28 -7.81 -1.78 4.65
N LEU A 29 -7.99 -1.65 5.97
CA LEU A 29 -6.99 -2.06 6.95
C LEU A 29 -6.74 -3.56 6.90
N LEU A 30 -7.79 -4.38 6.92
CA LEU A 30 -7.66 -5.84 6.84
C LEU A 30 -7.07 -6.28 5.51
N LYS A 31 -7.47 -5.65 4.40
CA LYS A 31 -6.91 -5.94 3.08
C LYS A 31 -5.40 -5.73 3.05
N GLU A 32 -4.91 -4.66 3.65
CA GLU A 32 -3.48 -4.37 3.73
C GLU A 32 -2.73 -5.34 4.66
N VAL A 33 -3.31 -5.67 5.82
CA VAL A 33 -2.75 -6.73 6.71
C VAL A 33 -2.64 -8.06 5.95
N ASN A 34 -3.68 -8.44 5.21
CA ASN A 34 -3.69 -9.67 4.42
C ASN A 34 -2.63 -9.65 3.32
N ARG A 35 -2.47 -8.53 2.60
CA ARG A 35 -1.41 -8.38 1.59
C ARG A 35 -0.03 -8.65 2.20
N LEU A 36 0.28 -8.01 3.33
CA LEU A 36 1.57 -8.14 4.02
C LEU A 36 1.85 -9.57 4.49
N LEU A 37 0.83 -10.26 5.02
CA LEU A 37 0.96 -11.66 5.45
C LEU A 37 1.11 -12.62 4.26
N ILE A 38 0.38 -12.39 3.16
CA ILE A 38 0.50 -13.19 1.93
C ILE A 38 1.90 -13.05 1.33
N GLU A 39 2.49 -11.85 1.33
CA GLU A 39 3.86 -11.60 0.86
C GLU A 39 4.92 -12.38 1.63
N LYS A 40 4.62 -12.78 2.88
CA LYS A 40 5.45 -13.65 3.70
C LYS A 40 5.12 -15.14 3.57
N GLY A 41 4.26 -15.51 2.64
CA GLY A 41 3.91 -16.90 2.36
C GLY A 41 2.83 -17.47 3.28
N HIS A 42 2.10 -16.63 4.02
CA HIS A 42 0.93 -17.08 4.77
C HIS A 42 -0.26 -17.31 3.83
N LYS A 43 -1.12 -18.27 4.17
CA LYS A 43 -2.39 -18.50 3.47
C LYS A 43 -3.50 -17.85 4.30
N ILE A 44 -4.30 -17.00 3.69
CA ILE A 44 -5.42 -16.33 4.35
C ILE A 44 -6.73 -17.03 3.99
N VAL A 45 -7.54 -17.34 4.99
CA VAL A 45 -8.92 -17.82 4.84
C VAL A 45 -9.86 -16.74 5.36
N SER A 46 -10.58 -16.09 4.45
CA SER A 46 -11.57 -15.08 4.84
C SER A 46 -12.77 -15.75 5.51
N CYS A 47 -13.05 -15.33 6.73
CA CYS A 47 -14.23 -15.68 7.51
C CYS A 47 -15.31 -14.59 7.42
N TYR A 48 -15.18 -13.64 6.48
CA TYR A 48 -16.19 -12.59 6.29
C TYR A 48 -17.53 -13.22 5.87
N PRO A 49 -18.64 -12.92 6.55
CA PRO A 49 -19.94 -13.55 6.29
C PRO A 49 -20.64 -13.00 5.04
N GLY A 50 -20.26 -11.80 4.57
CA GLY A 50 -20.83 -11.13 3.40
C GLY A 50 -21.70 -9.92 3.78
N ASP A 51 -21.84 -8.97 2.85
CA ASP A 51 -22.42 -7.64 3.12
C ASP A 51 -23.92 -7.62 3.45
N GLY A 52 -24.67 -8.63 2.99
CA GLY A 52 -26.12 -8.73 3.16
C GLY A 52 -26.57 -9.44 4.44
N ILE A 53 -25.64 -9.77 5.35
CA ILE A 53 -25.92 -10.55 6.56
C ILE A 53 -25.92 -9.64 7.79
N GLY A 54 -27.04 -9.58 8.52
CA GLY A 54 -27.15 -8.94 9.83
C GLY A 54 -27.50 -9.97 10.92
N GLY A 55 -27.14 -9.69 12.18
CA GLY A 55 -27.54 -10.47 13.37
C GLY A 55 -26.88 -11.86 13.54
N GLU A 56 -26.69 -12.61 12.45
CA GLU A 56 -26.09 -13.97 12.44
C GLU A 56 -24.65 -14.00 11.92
N GLU A 57 -24.09 -12.82 11.62
CA GLU A 57 -22.79 -12.67 10.98
C GLU A 57 -21.65 -13.37 11.75
N TRP A 58 -21.75 -13.39 13.08
CA TRP A 58 -20.76 -13.97 13.98
C TRP A 58 -20.68 -15.48 13.84
N ASN A 59 -21.83 -16.17 13.82
CA ASN A 59 -21.91 -17.63 13.73
C ASN A 59 -21.35 -18.15 12.40
N ILE A 60 -21.62 -17.43 11.31
CA ILE A 60 -21.06 -17.76 9.99
C ILE A 60 -19.54 -17.60 10.00
N GLY A 61 -19.03 -16.51 10.60
CA GLY A 61 -17.60 -16.29 10.74
C GLY A 61 -16.91 -17.39 11.55
N VAL A 62 -17.49 -17.76 12.70
CA VAL A 62 -17.02 -18.85 13.57
C VAL A 62 -17.00 -20.18 12.83
N ALA A 63 -18.10 -20.54 12.15
CA ALA A 63 -18.18 -21.81 11.41
C ALA A 63 -17.13 -21.89 10.28
N LYS A 64 -16.90 -20.77 9.57
CA LYS A 64 -15.83 -20.66 8.55
C LYS A 64 -14.45 -20.82 9.17
N ALA A 65 -14.21 -20.20 10.33
CA ALA A 65 -12.95 -20.31 11.04
C ALA A 65 -12.66 -21.77 11.46
N ASN A 66 -13.60 -22.45 12.11
CA ASN A 66 -13.40 -23.84 12.56
C ASN A 66 -13.25 -24.83 11.38
N SER A 67 -13.84 -24.52 10.22
CA SER A 67 -13.69 -25.34 9.01
C SER A 67 -12.42 -25.04 8.20
N SER A 68 -11.62 -24.03 8.60
CA SER A 68 -10.52 -23.52 7.77
C SER A 68 -9.22 -24.31 7.86
N GLY A 69 -9.03 -25.10 8.93
CA GLY A 69 -7.73 -25.68 9.28
C GLY A 69 -6.65 -24.63 9.61
N ALA A 70 -7.05 -23.40 9.97
CA ALA A 70 -6.14 -22.34 10.36
C ALA A 70 -5.46 -22.61 11.71
N TYR A 71 -4.27 -22.01 11.89
CA TYR A 71 -3.54 -22.05 13.15
C TYR A 71 -3.90 -20.89 14.08
N LEU A 72 -4.29 -19.75 13.50
CA LEU A 72 -4.58 -18.51 14.20
C LEU A 72 -5.81 -17.87 13.56
N PHE A 73 -6.72 -17.37 14.38
CA PHE A 73 -7.80 -16.49 13.95
C PHE A 73 -7.58 -15.08 14.49
N PHE A 74 -7.86 -14.07 13.68
CA PHE A 74 -8.07 -12.73 14.18
C PHE A 74 -9.21 -11.98 13.48
N SER A 75 -9.89 -11.11 14.22
CA SER A 75 -10.78 -10.09 13.67
C SER A 75 -10.26 -8.68 13.97
N ILE A 76 -10.59 -7.72 13.11
CA ILE A 76 -10.23 -6.30 13.27
C ILE A 76 -11.50 -5.50 13.57
N HIS A 77 -11.44 -4.70 14.63
CA HIS A 77 -12.52 -3.86 15.15
C HIS A 77 -12.00 -2.48 15.57
N PHE A 78 -12.93 -1.54 15.73
CA PHE A 78 -12.67 -0.23 16.32
C PHE A 78 -13.65 0.02 17.47
N ASN A 79 -13.10 0.35 18.63
CA ASN A 79 -13.87 0.43 19.87
C ASN A 79 -14.69 1.72 19.94
N SER A 80 -15.77 1.71 20.73
CA SER A 80 -16.66 2.84 20.89
C SER A 80 -17.11 2.97 22.33
N THR A 81 -16.54 3.94 23.03
CA THR A 81 -16.98 4.41 24.34
C THR A 81 -16.45 5.83 24.50
N ARG A 82 -17.36 6.80 24.58
CA ARG A 82 -16.98 8.21 24.64
C ARG A 82 -16.11 8.48 25.87
N GLY A 83 -14.95 9.10 25.65
CA GLY A 83 -13.96 9.39 26.70
C GLY A 83 -12.91 8.29 26.94
N ALA A 84 -13.11 7.08 26.39
CA ALA A 84 -12.09 6.04 26.36
C ALA A 84 -11.20 6.19 25.11
N TYR A 85 -9.98 5.66 25.20
CA TYR A 85 -8.96 5.69 24.16
C TYR A 85 -7.95 4.56 24.39
N GLY A 86 -7.24 4.18 23.33
CA GLY A 86 -6.23 3.12 23.30
C GLY A 86 -6.62 1.89 22.48
N CYS A 87 -5.67 0.96 22.38
CA CYS A 87 -5.84 -0.34 21.75
C CYS A 87 -5.96 -1.45 22.79
N GLU A 88 -6.70 -2.51 22.46
CA GLU A 88 -6.82 -3.72 23.28
C GLU A 88 -6.91 -4.99 22.42
N ILE A 89 -6.56 -6.13 23.03
CA ILE A 89 -6.79 -7.44 22.43
C ILE A 89 -7.79 -8.20 23.31
N LEU A 90 -8.83 -8.73 22.71
CA LEU A 90 -9.78 -9.62 23.37
C LEU A 90 -9.51 -11.06 22.93
N THR A 91 -9.51 -12.01 23.85
CA THR A 91 -9.18 -13.43 23.55
C THR A 91 -9.86 -14.35 24.56
N SER A 92 -9.93 -15.65 24.29
CA SER A 92 -10.49 -16.63 25.24
C SER A 92 -9.49 -17.17 26.25
N SER A 93 -8.18 -17.08 25.95
CA SER A 93 -7.12 -17.55 26.85
C SER A 93 -5.91 -16.62 26.83
N MET A 94 -5.05 -16.70 27.85
CA MET A 94 -3.75 -16.04 27.89
C MET A 94 -2.63 -17.08 27.93
N ASP A 95 -2.63 -17.99 26.96
CA ASP A 95 -1.60 -19.03 26.86
C ASP A 95 -0.50 -18.68 25.83
N ARG A 96 0.50 -19.57 25.72
CA ARG A 96 1.68 -19.37 24.87
C ARG A 96 1.37 -19.32 23.37
N THR A 97 0.19 -19.77 22.94
CA THR A 97 -0.21 -19.80 21.53
C THR A 97 -0.71 -18.45 21.04
N ILE A 98 -1.24 -17.61 21.94
CA ILE A 98 -1.83 -16.31 21.58
C ILE A 98 -1.03 -15.11 22.12
N LEU A 99 -0.45 -15.22 23.32
CA LEU A 99 0.24 -14.12 23.99
C LEU A 99 1.39 -13.50 23.17
N PRO A 100 2.23 -14.27 22.45
CA PRO A 100 3.30 -13.66 21.65
C PRO A 100 2.76 -12.70 20.59
N TYR A 101 1.69 -13.08 19.89
CA TYR A 101 1.07 -12.26 18.86
C TYR A 101 0.38 -11.04 19.46
N ALA A 102 -0.47 -11.25 20.46
CA ALA A 102 -1.24 -10.19 21.11
C ALA A 102 -0.34 -9.10 21.74
N ASN A 103 0.69 -9.51 22.49
CA ASN A 103 1.63 -8.56 23.09
C ASN A 103 2.41 -7.77 22.04
N LYS A 104 2.83 -8.43 20.95
CA LYS A 104 3.59 -7.76 19.90
C LYS A 104 2.72 -6.75 19.15
N ILE A 105 1.46 -7.09 18.82
CA ILE A 105 0.50 -6.17 18.21
C ILE A 105 0.29 -4.94 19.10
N LEU A 106 -0.01 -5.14 20.40
CA LEU A 106 -0.21 -4.04 21.34
C LEU A 106 1.03 -3.15 21.48
N SER A 107 2.22 -3.75 21.59
CA SER A 107 3.48 -3.00 21.66
C SER A 107 3.75 -2.19 20.39
N ASN A 108 3.44 -2.74 19.22
CA ASN A 108 3.61 -2.05 17.95
C ASN A 108 2.61 -0.88 17.83
N LEU A 109 1.33 -1.09 18.14
CA LEU A 109 0.31 -0.03 18.16
C LEU A 109 0.65 1.07 19.19
N GLN A 110 1.13 0.69 20.37
CA GLN A 110 1.59 1.64 21.39
C GLN A 110 2.72 2.54 20.85
N SER A 111 3.64 1.97 20.08
CA SER A 111 4.75 2.71 19.46
C SER A 111 4.28 3.71 18.39
N LEU A 112 3.06 3.57 17.88
CA LEU A 112 2.42 4.54 16.97
C LEU A 112 1.71 5.69 17.74
N GLY A 113 1.61 5.59 19.06
CA GLY A 113 1.04 6.61 19.95
C GLY A 113 -0.28 6.22 20.61
N PHE A 114 -0.84 5.05 20.30
CA PHE A 114 -2.04 4.56 20.99
C PHE A 114 -1.74 4.17 22.44
N THR A 115 -2.71 4.31 23.33
CA THR A 115 -2.58 3.81 24.71
C THR A 115 -2.78 2.29 24.72
N ASN A 116 -1.82 1.53 25.24
CA ASN A 116 -1.98 0.09 25.39
C ASN A 116 -2.88 -0.23 26.60
N ARG A 117 -4.06 -0.82 26.37
CA ARG A 117 -5.03 -1.20 27.41
C ARG A 117 -4.93 -2.67 27.81
N GLY A 118 -3.97 -3.39 27.24
CA GLY A 118 -3.68 -4.77 27.56
C GLY A 118 -4.54 -5.79 26.82
N ILE A 119 -4.31 -7.05 27.19
CA ILE A 119 -5.03 -8.21 26.72
C ILE A 119 -6.14 -8.51 27.73
N LYS A 120 -7.34 -8.82 27.26
CA LYS A 120 -8.51 -9.12 28.09
C LYS A 120 -9.08 -10.48 27.71
N ILE A 121 -9.33 -11.31 28.72
CA ILE A 121 -10.10 -12.54 28.52
C ILE A 121 -11.57 -12.15 28.34
N ARG A 122 -12.20 -12.68 27.29
CA ARG A 122 -13.62 -12.56 27.00
C ARG A 122 -14.20 -13.93 26.73
N ASP A 123 -15.10 -14.35 27.58
CA ASP A 123 -15.82 -15.63 27.56
C ASP A 123 -17.29 -15.47 27.14
N ASP A 124 -17.63 -14.30 26.60
CA ASP A 124 -18.99 -13.90 26.23
C ASP A 124 -19.14 -13.49 24.75
N LEU A 125 -18.03 -13.40 24.00
CA LEU A 125 -18.06 -13.02 22.59
C LEU A 125 -18.04 -14.26 21.68
N ALA A 126 -18.89 -14.25 20.65
CA ALA A 126 -19.07 -15.41 19.77
C ALA A 126 -17.76 -15.92 19.15
N GLU A 127 -16.86 -15.02 18.73
CA GLU A 127 -15.57 -15.41 18.15
C GLU A 127 -14.61 -15.98 19.20
N THR A 128 -14.53 -15.40 20.40
CA THR A 128 -13.62 -15.90 21.44
C THR A 128 -14.12 -17.22 22.01
N VAL A 129 -15.43 -17.41 22.14
CA VAL A 129 -16.05 -18.62 22.70
C VAL A 129 -16.17 -19.74 21.67
N GLY A 130 -16.50 -19.39 20.42
CA GLY A 130 -16.90 -20.36 19.41
C GLY A 130 -15.77 -20.92 18.55
N ILE A 131 -14.58 -20.31 18.57
CA ILE A 131 -13.45 -20.75 17.74
C ILE A 131 -12.54 -21.69 18.54
N ASP A 132 -12.30 -22.88 17.99
CA ASP A 132 -11.65 -24.00 18.69
C ASP A 132 -10.11 -23.92 18.76
N PHE A 133 -9.53 -22.81 18.28
CA PHE A 133 -8.09 -22.61 18.14
C PHE A 133 -7.71 -21.16 18.46
N PRO A 134 -6.39 -20.83 18.59
CA PRO A 134 -5.94 -19.53 19.06
C PRO A 134 -6.61 -18.37 18.34
N THR A 135 -7.28 -17.51 19.10
CA THR A 135 -8.20 -16.48 18.60
C THR A 135 -8.00 -15.16 19.32
N MET A 136 -7.99 -14.07 18.56
CA MET A 136 -7.98 -12.71 19.10
C MET A 136 -8.87 -11.75 18.31
N ILE A 137 -9.56 -10.86 19.01
CA ILE A 137 -10.22 -9.69 18.45
C ILE A 137 -9.30 -8.50 18.70
N ILE A 138 -8.95 -7.79 17.63
CA ILE A 138 -8.06 -6.63 17.68
C ILE A 138 -8.93 -5.37 17.69
N GLU A 139 -9.04 -4.74 18.85
CA GLU A 139 -9.62 -3.41 18.98
C GLU A 139 -8.52 -2.37 18.74
N VAL A 140 -8.43 -1.92 17.48
CA VAL A 140 -7.28 -1.15 16.98
C VAL A 140 -7.12 0.16 17.72
N CYS A 141 -8.22 0.91 17.86
CA CYS A 141 -8.32 2.15 18.63
C CYS A 141 -9.80 2.54 18.81
N PHE A 142 -10.08 3.60 19.56
CA PHE A 142 -11.43 4.14 19.68
C PHE A 142 -11.78 5.07 18.52
N ILE A 143 -13.04 5.06 18.06
CA ILE A 143 -13.50 5.85 16.92
C ILE A 143 -13.62 7.37 17.16
N HIS A 144 -13.39 7.83 18.40
CA HIS A 144 -13.55 9.23 18.81
C HIS A 144 -12.25 10.05 18.63
N GLU A 145 -12.38 11.37 18.75
CA GLU A 145 -11.38 12.41 18.41
C GLU A 145 -9.93 12.04 18.75
N LYS A 146 -9.62 11.70 20.01
CA LYS A 146 -8.24 11.47 20.46
C LYS A 146 -7.51 10.37 19.68
N ASP A 147 -8.15 9.21 19.53
CA ASP A 147 -7.55 8.08 18.82
C ASP A 147 -7.69 8.23 17.31
N ALA A 148 -8.79 8.81 16.85
CA ALA A 148 -9.01 9.11 15.44
C ALA A 148 -7.94 10.06 14.88
N GLU A 149 -7.52 11.06 15.64
CA GLU A 149 -6.42 11.96 15.28
C GLU A 149 -5.07 11.22 15.18
N ILE A 150 -4.79 10.30 16.12
CA ILE A 150 -3.59 9.46 16.07
C ILE A 150 -3.63 8.58 14.82
N TYR A 151 -4.74 7.89 14.58
CA TYR A 151 -4.93 7.00 13.42
C TYR A 151 -4.75 7.75 12.10
N LYS A 152 -5.39 8.92 11.93
CA LYS A 152 -5.26 9.76 10.73
C LYS A 152 -3.83 10.28 10.53
N ARG A 153 -3.14 10.69 11.60
CA ARG A 153 -1.75 11.15 11.55
C ARG A 153 -0.77 10.02 11.20
N VAL A 154 -0.99 8.84 11.77
CA VAL A 154 -0.13 7.67 11.58
C VAL A 154 -0.33 7.06 10.20
N GLY A 155 -1.57 7.03 9.71
CA GLY A 155 -1.96 6.43 8.45
C GLY A 155 -2.19 4.91 8.55
N MET A 156 -3.21 4.44 7.84
CA MET A 156 -3.68 3.05 7.84
C MET A 156 -2.56 2.04 7.54
N ASN A 157 -1.65 2.32 6.59
CA ASN A 157 -0.54 1.41 6.23
C ASN A 157 0.38 1.09 7.42
N ARG A 158 0.68 2.08 8.26
CA ARG A 158 1.55 1.86 9.44
C ARG A 158 0.84 1.06 10.51
N VAL A 159 -0.46 1.26 10.67
CA VAL A 159 -1.31 0.44 11.56
C VAL A 159 -1.36 -1.01 11.05
N ALA A 160 -1.58 -1.21 9.75
CA ALA A 160 -1.58 -2.53 9.13
C ALA A 160 -0.25 -3.26 9.34
N ARG A 161 0.89 -2.57 9.18
CA ARG A 161 2.22 -3.12 9.46
C ARG A 161 2.42 -3.44 10.93
N ALA A 162 1.91 -2.63 11.85
CA ALA A 162 1.99 -2.92 13.28
C ALA A 162 1.26 -4.23 13.65
N ILE A 163 0.07 -4.45 13.06
CA ILE A 163 -0.69 -5.68 13.23
C ILE A 163 0.03 -6.86 12.56
N ALA A 164 0.39 -6.73 11.29
CA ALA A 164 1.03 -7.79 10.51
C ALA A 164 2.40 -8.20 11.11
N ASN A 165 3.24 -7.25 11.53
CA ASN A 165 4.49 -7.52 12.24
C ASN A 165 4.26 -8.24 13.58
N GLY A 166 3.12 -7.95 14.23
CA GLY A 166 2.71 -8.65 15.43
C GLY A 166 2.45 -10.14 15.21
N ILE A 167 2.00 -10.51 14.00
CA ILE A 167 1.73 -11.90 13.59
C ILE A 167 2.99 -12.56 13.01
N ASP A 168 3.75 -11.83 12.18
CA ASP A 168 5.04 -12.26 11.62
C ASP A 168 6.07 -11.14 11.74
N ASN A 169 7.02 -11.31 12.67
CA ASN A 169 8.03 -10.30 13.00
C ASN A 169 9.02 -10.02 11.85
N SER A 170 9.03 -10.81 10.78
CA SER A 170 9.83 -10.58 9.57
C SER A 170 9.26 -9.47 8.69
N ILE A 171 8.01 -9.05 8.91
CA ILE A 171 7.36 -7.94 8.22
C ILE A 171 7.89 -6.62 8.79
N SER A 172 8.40 -5.72 7.96
CA SER A 172 8.92 -4.44 8.43
C SER A 172 7.82 -3.51 8.97
N LEU A 173 8.08 -2.88 10.12
CA LEU A 173 7.23 -1.86 10.74
C LEU A 173 7.21 -0.53 9.97
N THR A 174 8.21 -0.32 9.11
CA THR A 174 8.25 0.82 8.18
C THR A 174 8.01 0.33 6.77
N GLU A 175 7.46 1.19 5.92
CA GLU A 175 7.50 0.92 4.49
C GLU A 175 8.97 0.84 4.07
N ASN A 176 9.33 -0.26 3.41
CA ASN A 176 10.54 -0.26 2.64
C ASN A 176 10.24 0.69 1.48
N ASN A 177 10.74 1.93 1.59
CA ASN A 177 10.89 2.82 0.44
C ASN A 177 11.98 2.25 -0.50
N THR A 178 11.85 0.98 -0.92
CA THR A 178 12.06 0.72 -2.33
C THR A 178 10.99 1.53 -3.02
N LYS A 179 11.32 2.78 -3.36
CA LYS A 179 10.74 3.42 -4.53
C LYS A 179 10.72 2.32 -5.57
N ILE A 180 9.56 1.76 -5.85
CA ILE A 180 9.30 1.32 -7.20
C ILE A 180 9.32 2.65 -7.93
N GLU A 181 10.51 3.05 -8.40
CA GLU A 181 10.59 4.03 -9.47
C GLU A 181 9.58 3.52 -10.48
N GLU A 182 8.53 4.29 -10.75
CA GLU A 182 7.64 3.98 -11.86
C GLU A 182 8.55 3.70 -13.05
N GLU A 183 8.53 2.44 -13.48
CA GLU A 183 9.50 1.89 -14.42
C GLU A 183 9.61 2.86 -15.59
N ILE A 184 10.80 3.44 -15.80
CA ILE A 184 11.06 4.28 -16.96
C ILE A 184 10.84 3.39 -18.18
N LYS A 185 9.65 3.49 -18.79
CA LYS A 185 9.22 2.57 -19.85
C LYS A 185 9.97 2.79 -21.16
N VAL A 186 10.67 3.92 -21.30
CA VAL A 186 11.37 4.28 -22.53
C VAL A 186 12.74 4.89 -22.21
N GLU A 187 13.79 4.21 -22.67
CA GLU A 187 15.19 4.61 -22.44
C GLU A 187 15.55 5.90 -23.19
N ASN A 188 15.13 6.06 -24.45
CA ASN A 188 15.50 7.20 -25.29
C ASN A 188 14.33 7.68 -26.15
N ILE A 189 14.24 8.99 -26.40
CA ILE A 189 13.46 9.58 -27.49
C ILE A 189 14.24 10.75 -28.10
N VAL A 190 14.08 10.97 -29.41
CA VAL A 190 14.68 12.13 -30.10
C VAL A 190 13.59 13.11 -30.52
N VAL A 191 13.68 14.35 -30.06
CA VAL A 191 12.74 15.44 -30.37
C VAL A 191 13.39 16.38 -31.38
N PHE A 192 12.78 16.58 -32.55
CA PHE A 192 13.29 17.56 -33.53
C PHE A 192 12.55 18.89 -33.44
N GLY A 193 13.31 19.98 -33.54
CA GLY A 193 12.79 21.34 -33.41
C GLY A 193 11.96 21.81 -34.59
N ASN A 194 12.39 21.49 -35.83
CA ASN A 194 11.67 21.81 -37.05
C ASN A 194 11.79 20.64 -38.04
N ASP A 195 10.89 20.54 -39.02
CA ASP A 195 10.91 19.44 -40.00
C ASP A 195 12.23 19.34 -40.77
N ILE A 196 12.92 20.46 -40.97
CA ILE A 196 14.24 20.49 -41.61
C ILE A 196 15.35 19.85 -40.76
N ASP A 197 15.16 19.78 -39.43
CA ASP A 197 16.08 19.15 -38.48
C ASP A 197 15.81 17.64 -38.32
N LYS A 198 14.66 17.17 -38.83
CA LYS A 198 14.18 15.79 -38.68
C LYS A 198 15.20 14.77 -39.17
N ARG A 199 15.89 15.05 -40.28
CA ARG A 199 16.89 14.12 -40.84
C ARG A 199 18.07 13.88 -39.88
N GLY A 200 18.55 14.95 -39.23
CA GLY A 200 19.56 14.84 -38.19
C GLY A 200 19.05 14.02 -37.00
N ALA A 201 17.82 14.29 -36.57
CA ALA A 201 17.18 13.52 -35.50
C ALA A 201 17.02 12.04 -35.83
N GLU A 202 16.64 11.69 -37.06
CA GLU A 202 16.51 10.30 -37.53
C GLU A 202 17.85 9.55 -37.47
N TYR A 203 18.98 10.19 -37.81
CA TYR A 203 20.29 9.53 -37.67
C TYR A 203 20.63 9.17 -36.23
N LEU A 204 20.32 10.05 -35.28
CA LEU A 204 20.52 9.75 -33.86
C LEU A 204 19.54 8.69 -33.37
N ALA A 205 18.29 8.78 -33.79
CA ALA A 205 17.24 7.84 -33.40
C ALA A 205 17.54 6.41 -33.87
N ASP A 206 18.10 6.26 -35.08
CA ASP A 206 18.50 4.96 -35.63
C ASP A 206 19.64 4.33 -34.81
N LYS A 207 20.67 5.13 -34.47
CA LYS A 207 21.77 4.72 -33.59
C LYS A 207 21.28 4.32 -32.19
N LEU A 208 20.30 5.04 -31.64
CA LEU A 208 19.72 4.80 -30.31
C LEU A 208 18.58 3.77 -30.30
N GLN A 209 18.18 3.28 -31.47
CA GLN A 209 17.02 2.39 -31.66
C GLN A 209 15.73 2.92 -31.00
N CYS A 210 15.42 4.21 -31.21
CA CYS A 210 14.26 4.86 -30.59
C CYS A 210 13.44 5.69 -31.58
N ALA A 211 12.29 6.20 -31.13
CA ALA A 211 11.40 7.00 -31.96
C ALA A 211 11.87 8.46 -32.07
N THR A 212 11.48 9.11 -33.18
CA THR A 212 11.52 10.57 -33.31
C THR A 212 10.14 11.19 -33.09
N ILE A 213 10.11 12.39 -32.54
CA ILE A 213 8.87 13.17 -32.36
C ILE A 213 9.13 14.65 -32.64
N SER A 214 8.14 15.35 -33.19
CA SER A 214 8.23 16.82 -33.34
C SER A 214 8.08 17.49 -31.99
N LYS A 215 8.79 18.60 -31.74
CA LYS A 215 8.56 19.43 -30.54
C LYS A 215 7.11 19.90 -30.40
N ASN A 216 6.38 19.98 -31.50
CA ASN A 216 4.99 20.45 -31.54
C ASN A 216 3.96 19.34 -31.24
N THR A 217 4.40 18.09 -31.11
CA THR A 217 3.50 16.97 -30.76
C THR A 217 3.35 16.89 -29.24
N PRO A 218 2.12 17.01 -28.69
CA PRO A 218 1.90 16.81 -27.26
C PRO A 218 2.35 15.42 -26.81
N TYR A 219 3.22 15.36 -25.81
CA TYR A 219 3.77 14.11 -25.30
C TYR A 219 4.17 14.25 -23.84
N ASP A 220 3.96 13.20 -23.05
CA ASP A 220 4.37 13.13 -21.64
C ASP A 220 5.81 12.61 -21.54
N PHE A 221 6.76 13.53 -21.35
CA PHE A 221 8.16 13.21 -21.22
C PHE A 221 8.58 12.78 -19.81
N SER A 222 7.68 12.83 -18.80
CA SER A 222 8.00 12.47 -17.42
C SER A 222 8.43 11.00 -17.24
N ARG A 223 8.13 10.16 -18.24
CA ARG A 223 8.39 8.72 -18.26
C ARG A 223 9.55 8.32 -19.19
N ILE A 224 10.34 9.28 -19.66
CA ILE A 224 11.46 9.05 -20.58
C ILE A 224 12.77 9.37 -19.87
N LYS A 225 13.74 8.45 -19.95
CA LYS A 225 15.04 8.64 -19.28
C LYS A 225 15.90 9.69 -19.99
N ASN A 226 16.04 9.55 -21.31
CA ASN A 226 16.86 10.45 -22.12
C ASN A 226 16.04 11.07 -23.25
N VAL A 227 15.90 12.39 -23.22
CA VAL A 227 15.27 13.18 -24.29
C VAL A 227 16.34 13.99 -25.02
N TYR A 228 16.61 13.61 -26.27
CA TYR A 228 17.59 14.28 -27.13
C TYR A 228 16.90 15.30 -28.03
N CYS A 229 17.17 16.58 -27.85
CA CYS A 229 16.53 17.68 -28.56
C CYS A 229 17.44 18.18 -29.69
N ILE A 230 16.99 18.08 -30.93
CA ILE A 230 17.80 18.32 -32.13
C ILE A 230 17.30 19.56 -32.88
N GLY A 231 18.22 20.50 -33.13
CA GLY A 231 17.92 21.72 -33.87
C GLY A 231 17.05 22.71 -33.09
N GLY A 232 16.52 23.73 -33.79
CA GLY A 232 15.83 24.85 -33.14
C GLY A 232 16.70 25.65 -32.15
N LYS A 233 16.06 26.35 -31.21
CA LYS A 233 16.71 27.05 -30.09
C LYS A 233 16.50 26.27 -28.79
N GLN A 234 17.49 26.24 -27.90
CA GLN A 234 17.41 25.48 -26.64
C GLN A 234 16.16 25.82 -25.81
N GLY A 235 15.80 27.11 -25.73
CA GLY A 235 14.62 27.57 -24.99
C GLY A 235 13.27 27.10 -25.57
N GLU A 236 13.26 26.48 -26.75
CA GLU A 236 12.06 25.89 -27.34
C GLU A 236 11.78 24.48 -26.81
N PHE A 237 12.70 23.89 -26.04
CA PHE A 237 12.57 22.57 -25.42
C PHE A 237 12.53 22.72 -23.91
N THR A 238 11.35 22.97 -23.34
CA THR A 238 11.22 23.34 -21.93
C THR A 238 11.04 22.14 -21.01
N GLY A 239 11.89 22.04 -19.98
CA GLY A 239 11.70 21.20 -18.79
C GLY A 239 11.99 19.71 -18.93
N TYR A 240 11.93 19.16 -20.15
CA TYR A 240 12.13 17.72 -20.40
C TYR A 240 13.46 17.37 -21.08
N CYS A 241 14.19 18.35 -21.60
CA CYS A 241 15.35 18.09 -22.46
C CYS A 241 16.56 17.59 -21.66
N THR A 242 17.01 16.36 -21.90
CA THR A 242 18.21 15.79 -21.28
C THR A 242 19.47 16.24 -22.01
N LYS A 243 19.45 16.27 -23.34
CA LYS A 243 20.58 16.67 -24.17
C LYS A 243 20.13 17.49 -25.37
N PHE A 244 20.63 18.71 -25.47
CA PHE A 244 20.39 19.59 -26.62
C PHE A 244 21.57 19.54 -27.61
N ILE A 245 21.28 19.41 -28.91
CA ILE A 245 22.27 19.37 -29.98
C ILE A 245 21.81 20.30 -31.12
N SER A 246 22.60 21.34 -31.37
CA SER A 246 22.36 22.31 -32.45
C SER A 246 23.68 22.90 -32.96
N GLY A 247 23.68 23.38 -34.20
CA GLY A 247 24.77 24.18 -34.78
C GLY A 247 24.29 25.53 -35.31
N ALA A 248 25.23 26.37 -35.77
CA ALA A 248 24.95 27.70 -36.30
C ALA A 248 24.06 27.65 -37.57
N SER A 249 24.28 26.62 -38.40
CA SER A 249 23.43 26.28 -39.54
C SER A 249 22.79 24.90 -39.38
N ARG A 250 21.93 24.53 -40.36
CA ARG A 250 21.36 23.18 -40.44
C ARG A 250 22.42 22.13 -40.74
N TYR A 251 23.41 22.46 -41.58
CA TYR A 251 24.56 21.61 -41.85
C TYR A 251 25.37 21.37 -40.57
N ASP A 252 25.63 22.43 -39.80
CA ASP A 252 26.36 22.33 -38.53
C ASP A 252 25.57 21.51 -37.50
N THR A 253 24.25 21.61 -37.50
CA THR A 253 23.37 20.80 -36.63
C THR A 253 23.50 19.32 -36.98
N CYS A 254 23.41 18.95 -38.27
CA CYS A 254 23.62 17.56 -38.70
C CYS A 254 25.03 17.07 -38.35
N GLN A 255 26.07 17.89 -38.58
CA GLN A 255 27.44 17.53 -38.24
C GLN A 255 27.63 17.34 -36.74
N ALA A 256 27.00 18.18 -35.90
CA ALA A 256 27.02 18.04 -34.45
C ALA A 256 26.36 16.73 -33.99
N VAL A 257 25.24 16.33 -34.63
CA VAL A 257 24.62 15.02 -34.38
C VAL A 257 25.55 13.89 -34.74
N LEU A 258 26.15 13.90 -35.93
CA LEU A 258 27.09 12.85 -36.36
C LEU A 258 28.32 12.77 -35.45
N ASN A 259 28.81 13.91 -34.97
CA ASN A 259 29.91 13.94 -34.00
C ASN A 259 29.49 13.33 -32.67
N PHE A 260 28.28 13.63 -32.18
CA PHE A 260 27.75 13.03 -30.97
C PHE A 260 27.54 11.51 -31.10
N ILE A 261 27.03 11.03 -32.23
CA ILE A 261 26.87 9.59 -32.52
C ILE A 261 28.19 8.83 -32.39
N LYS A 262 29.33 9.45 -32.73
CA LYS A 262 30.65 8.84 -32.58
C LYS A 262 31.12 8.72 -31.13
N THR A 263 30.48 9.44 -30.20
CA THR A 263 30.83 9.43 -28.78
C THR A 263 30.02 8.42 -27.96
N ILE A 264 29.02 7.76 -28.56
CA ILE A 264 28.07 6.86 -27.89
C ILE A 264 27.96 5.49 -28.58
#